data_AF-A0A946DZL3-F1
#
_entry.id   AF-A0A946DZL3-F1
#
_cell.length_a   1.000
_cell.length_b   1.000
_cell.length_c   1.000
_cell.angle_alpha   90.00
_cell.angle_beta   90.00
_cell.angle_gamma   90.00
#
_symmetry.space_group_name_H-M   'P 1'
#
loop_
_entity.id
_entity.type
_entity.pdbx_description
1 polymer ?
#
loop_
_entity_poly.entity_id
_entity_poly.type
_entity_poly.pdbx_seq_one_letter_code
_entity_poly.pdbx_strand_id
1 'polypeptide(L)'
;LSPFGGNLEGVRAASLAYFGKEPSRLTPAEAALLVALPQSPEALRPDRHPEAAMQARNRVLDRAAEAGLISIAEAQAAKQAAIPAGRYAMPFLAPHLAERLARAETADTITTTLDAGLQAGVERLFSLASPVADPGASAAVMIVDNRTGEVLVDVGALDYFNERRDGMVDMTRAIRSPGSALKPFIYGEAFARRLIHPAMLIDDRPRDIGGYRPTNFDDGFHGVVTMRQALAASLNVPAVAVLDRLGAQTFDTVWREAGLQLHYPTGDARPGLPLALGGVGVSLETMVTAYAALASGGEVPRLHYLSEVSSEEAGRLMPEFAAWYVADTLREAPRANGFTQYGRHGDIAFKTGTSYGYRDAWALGFTANYTVGVWLGRPDGGSCNGCVGIEAAAPVMLAVFDLLPDSGGRALPIPPDDALVVRTAALPTYLQRFDRTPESEGPQLAFPIDGTVLRLAQRDAVTDVLPLRADGGEQPYLWLVNGAPVETNRSGEAVWVPDGAGFVSVSVTDAAGRSASADVFVELVARN
;
A
#
# COMPACT_ATOMS: atom_id res chain seq x y z
N LEU A 1 -0.23 19.55 38.10
CA LEU A 1 -1.68 19.27 38.28
C LEU A 1 -1.91 18.73 39.69
N SER A 2 -3.15 18.66 40.21
CA SER A 2 -3.40 18.06 41.54
C SER A 2 -3.28 16.53 41.48
N PRO A 3 -2.71 15.87 42.49
CA PRO A 3 -2.61 14.40 42.55
C PRO A 3 -3.92 13.74 43.00
N PHE A 4 -4.29 12.62 42.39
CA PHE A 4 -5.50 11.84 42.72
C PHE A 4 -5.20 10.36 43.04
N GLY A 5 -3.91 10.03 43.25
CA GLY A 5 -3.43 8.71 43.65
C GLY A 5 -2.73 7.94 42.51
N GLY A 6 -1.66 7.23 42.84
CA GLY A 6 -0.76 6.58 41.89
C GLY A 6 -0.12 7.62 40.95
N ASN A 7 -0.20 7.35 39.65
CA ASN A 7 0.26 8.23 38.59
C ASN A 7 -0.85 9.18 38.05
N LEU A 8 -1.99 9.31 38.73
CA LEU A 8 -3.09 10.14 38.25
C LEU A 8 -2.92 11.58 38.72
N GLU A 9 -2.69 12.48 37.77
CA GLU A 9 -2.66 13.92 38.02
C GLU A 9 -3.70 14.65 37.15
N GLY A 10 -4.48 15.54 37.78
CA GLY A 10 -5.52 16.32 37.12
C GLY A 10 -6.91 15.66 37.16
N VAL A 11 -7.95 16.51 37.20
CA VAL A 11 -9.35 16.09 37.38
C VAL A 11 -9.82 15.18 36.23
N ARG A 12 -9.40 15.48 35.00
CA ARG A 12 -9.78 14.69 33.82
C ARG A 12 -9.22 13.26 33.87
N ALA A 13 -7.94 13.11 34.18
CA ALA A 13 -7.31 11.79 34.34
C ALA A 13 -7.97 10.98 35.46
N ALA A 14 -8.24 11.62 36.60
CA ALA A 14 -8.93 10.97 37.72
C ALA A 14 -10.37 10.57 37.38
N SER A 15 -11.10 11.43 36.65
CA SER A 15 -12.48 11.16 36.20
C SER A 15 -12.55 9.95 35.26
N LEU A 16 -11.64 9.89 34.28
CA LEU A 16 -11.55 8.78 33.35
C LEU A 16 -11.14 7.49 34.07
N ALA A 17 -10.09 7.55 34.91
CA ALA A 17 -9.58 6.38 35.60
C ALA A 17 -10.55 5.82 36.65
N TYR A 18 -11.26 6.65 37.42
CA TYR A 18 -12.14 6.15 38.49
C TYR A 18 -13.59 5.92 38.04
N PHE A 19 -14.03 6.57 36.96
CA PHE A 19 -15.45 6.54 36.56
C PHE A 19 -15.69 6.31 35.06
N GLY A 20 -14.65 6.26 34.22
CA GLY A 20 -14.78 6.00 32.78
C GLY A 20 -15.51 7.10 32.01
N LYS A 21 -15.53 8.34 32.52
CA LYS A 21 -16.28 9.45 31.91
C LYS A 21 -15.58 10.80 32.08
N GLU A 22 -15.94 11.73 31.21
CA GLU A 22 -15.45 13.12 31.26
C GLU A 22 -15.93 13.85 32.52
N PRO A 23 -15.15 14.82 33.07
CA PRO A 23 -15.49 15.56 34.28
C PRO A 23 -16.88 16.22 34.25
N SER A 24 -17.33 16.67 33.08
CA SER A 24 -18.66 17.29 32.90
C SER A 24 -19.83 16.33 33.10
N ARG A 25 -19.58 15.02 33.16
CA ARG A 25 -20.60 13.96 33.38
C ARG A 25 -20.54 13.36 34.78
N LEU A 26 -19.76 13.95 35.69
CA LEU A 26 -19.68 13.51 37.08
C LEU A 26 -20.97 13.87 37.83
N THR A 27 -21.46 12.91 38.61
CA THR A 27 -22.51 13.14 39.61
C THR A 27 -21.93 13.88 40.81
N PRO A 28 -22.79 14.49 41.67
CA PRO A 28 -22.31 15.14 42.89
C PRO A 28 -21.47 14.24 43.79
N ALA A 29 -21.81 12.94 43.88
CA ALA A 29 -21.06 11.97 44.67
C ALA A 29 -19.62 11.76 44.14
N GLU A 30 -19.48 11.65 42.83
CA GLU A 30 -18.19 11.39 42.18
C GLU A 30 -17.33 12.66 42.17
N ALA A 31 -17.93 13.82 41.91
CA ALA A 31 -17.26 15.11 42.00
C ALA A 31 -16.75 15.37 43.43
N ALA A 32 -17.57 15.09 44.46
CA ALA A 32 -17.18 15.22 45.86
C ALA A 32 -16.03 14.27 46.23
N LEU A 33 -16.01 13.06 45.65
CA LEU A 33 -14.88 12.14 45.85
C LEU A 33 -13.61 12.74 45.26
N LEU A 34 -13.64 13.21 44.01
CA LEU A 34 -12.46 13.82 43.38
C LEU A 34 -11.98 15.08 44.13
N VAL A 35 -12.87 15.90 44.68
CA VAL A 35 -12.47 17.04 45.53
C VAL A 35 -11.75 16.59 46.80
N ALA A 36 -12.10 15.42 47.35
CA ALA A 36 -11.49 14.89 48.57
C ALA A 36 -10.09 14.28 48.33
N LEU A 37 -9.86 13.64 47.18
CA LEU A 37 -8.62 12.87 46.95
C LEU A 37 -7.32 13.68 47.09
N PRO A 38 -7.18 14.91 46.53
CA PRO A 38 -5.92 15.66 46.58
C PRO A 38 -5.38 15.96 47.97
N GLN A 39 -6.23 15.92 49.00
CA GLN A 39 -5.82 16.15 50.39
C GLN A 39 -4.91 15.05 50.94
N SER A 40 -5.12 13.80 50.50
CA SER A 40 -4.27 12.68 50.89
C SER A 40 -4.38 11.57 49.83
N PRO A 41 -3.77 11.78 48.64
CA PRO A 41 -4.07 11.03 47.43
C PRO A 41 -3.92 9.52 47.58
N GLU A 42 -2.88 9.04 48.28
CA GLU A 42 -2.68 7.61 48.53
C GLU A 42 -3.61 7.06 49.62
N ALA A 43 -3.71 7.73 50.77
CA ALA A 43 -4.52 7.22 51.89
C ALA A 43 -6.04 7.25 51.61
N LEU A 44 -6.46 8.07 50.64
CA LEU A 44 -7.85 8.18 50.20
C LEU A 44 -8.12 7.46 48.88
N ARG A 45 -7.16 6.68 48.34
CA ARG A 45 -7.38 5.93 47.09
C ARG A 45 -8.62 5.04 47.22
N PRO A 46 -9.68 5.26 46.42
CA PRO A 46 -10.94 4.53 46.57
C PRO A 46 -10.79 3.04 46.28
N ASP A 47 -9.86 2.69 45.38
CA ASP A 47 -9.52 1.31 45.01
C ASP A 47 -8.71 0.55 46.07
N ARG A 48 -8.17 1.23 47.09
CA ARG A 48 -7.36 0.62 48.16
C ARG A 48 -7.92 0.84 49.57
N HIS A 49 -8.59 1.97 49.77
CA HIS A 49 -9.09 2.44 51.07
C HIS A 49 -10.54 2.96 50.94
N PRO A 50 -11.50 2.10 50.54
CA PRO A 50 -12.85 2.53 50.18
C PRO A 50 -13.61 3.20 51.33
N GLU A 51 -13.44 2.74 52.58
CA GLU A 51 -14.10 3.36 53.74
C GLU A 51 -13.57 4.77 54.01
N ALA A 52 -12.26 4.96 53.95
CA ALA A 52 -11.63 6.28 54.16
C ALA A 52 -12.04 7.27 53.06
N ALA A 53 -12.04 6.80 51.80
CA ALA A 53 -12.53 7.55 50.65
C ALA A 53 -14.00 7.94 50.80
N MET A 54 -14.86 7.01 51.23
CA MET A 54 -16.28 7.25 51.48
C MET A 54 -16.50 8.32 52.54
N GLN A 55 -15.80 8.24 53.68
CA GLN A 55 -15.90 9.24 54.72
C GLN A 55 -15.44 10.62 54.24
N ALA A 56 -14.35 10.67 53.46
CA ALA A 56 -13.84 11.92 52.91
C ALA A 56 -14.81 12.56 51.91
N ARG A 57 -15.37 11.77 50.97
CA ARG A 57 -16.45 12.21 50.06
C ARG A 57 -17.65 12.74 50.84
N ASN A 58 -18.11 12.01 51.86
CA ASN A 58 -19.29 12.39 52.62
C ASN A 58 -19.09 13.74 53.34
N ARG A 59 -17.88 14.01 53.87
CA ARG A 59 -17.53 15.32 54.45
C ARG A 59 -17.57 16.45 53.41
N VAL A 60 -17.15 16.19 52.17
CA VAL A 60 -17.24 17.17 51.09
C VAL A 60 -18.70 17.45 50.73
N LEU A 61 -19.54 16.40 50.64
CA LEU A 61 -20.98 16.56 50.37
C LEU A 61 -21.69 17.37 51.46
N ASP A 62 -21.37 17.13 52.74
CA ASP A 62 -21.92 17.91 53.85
C ASP A 62 -21.56 19.39 53.75
N ARG A 63 -20.29 19.70 53.49
CA ARG A 63 -19.83 21.09 53.30
C ARG A 63 -20.46 21.75 52.08
N ALA A 64 -20.66 21.02 50.99
CA ALA A 64 -21.32 21.54 49.79
C ALA A 64 -22.79 21.88 50.06
N ALA A 65 -23.49 21.07 50.87
CA ALA A 65 -24.86 21.36 51.30
C ALA A 65 -24.93 22.56 52.26
N GLU A 66 -24.03 22.63 53.25
CA GLU A 66 -23.91 23.77 54.17
C GLU A 66 -23.63 25.10 53.43
N ALA A 67 -22.82 25.05 52.38
CA ALA A 67 -22.52 26.19 51.51
C ALA A 67 -23.63 26.51 50.49
N GLY A 68 -24.70 25.72 50.43
CA GLY A 68 -25.82 25.92 49.49
C GLY A 68 -25.51 25.59 48.02
N LEU A 69 -24.43 24.85 47.74
CA LEU A 69 -24.06 24.45 46.37
C LEU A 69 -24.92 23.30 45.85
N ILE A 70 -25.42 22.45 46.76
CA ILE A 70 -26.37 21.37 46.51
C ILE A 70 -27.41 21.36 47.64
N SER A 71 -28.59 20.80 47.41
CA SER A 71 -29.59 20.63 48.46
C SER A 71 -29.19 19.54 49.47
N ILE A 72 -29.75 19.60 50.67
CA ILE A 72 -29.55 18.56 51.71
C ILE A 72 -30.03 17.19 51.20
N ALA A 73 -31.14 17.16 50.46
CA ALA A 73 -31.67 15.93 49.87
C ALA A 73 -30.72 15.32 48.83
N GLU A 74 -30.14 16.15 47.96
CA GLU A 74 -29.13 15.70 46.99
C GLU A 74 -27.86 15.20 47.68
N ALA A 75 -27.38 15.87 48.73
CA ALA A 75 -26.23 15.41 49.49
C ALA A 75 -26.50 14.04 50.15
N GLN A 76 -27.67 13.85 50.76
CA GLN A 76 -28.06 12.57 51.35
C GLN A 76 -28.17 11.46 50.31
N ALA A 77 -28.75 11.75 49.14
CA ALA A 77 -28.81 10.80 48.02
C ALA A 77 -27.41 10.45 47.50
N ALA A 78 -26.55 11.45 47.28
CA ALA A 78 -25.18 11.27 46.79
C ALA A 78 -24.31 10.43 47.74
N LYS A 79 -24.54 10.50 49.06
CA LYS A 79 -23.84 9.66 50.05
C LYS A 79 -24.15 8.16 49.90
N GLN A 80 -25.25 7.79 49.25
CA GLN A 80 -25.60 6.38 49.00
C GLN A 80 -24.89 5.80 47.79
N ALA A 81 -24.21 6.62 46.98
CA ALA A 81 -23.46 6.13 45.82
C ALA A 81 -22.31 5.21 46.26
N ALA A 82 -22.02 4.19 45.45
CA ALA A 82 -20.89 3.30 45.68
C ALA A 82 -19.55 4.02 45.49
N ILE A 83 -18.50 3.49 46.12
CA ILE A 83 -17.11 3.92 45.89
C ILE A 83 -16.51 3.06 44.77
N PRO A 84 -15.74 3.65 43.84
CA PRO A 84 -15.04 2.88 42.82
C PRO A 84 -14.13 1.82 43.44
N ALA A 85 -14.35 0.57 43.07
CA ALA A 85 -13.55 -0.56 43.57
C ALA A 85 -12.21 -0.74 42.82
N GLY A 86 -12.00 0.02 41.74
CA GLY A 86 -10.83 -0.12 40.87
C GLY A 86 -10.72 1.05 39.90
N ARG A 87 -9.80 0.92 38.95
CA ARG A 87 -9.61 1.88 37.86
C ARG A 87 -10.02 1.29 36.53
N TYR A 88 -10.65 2.11 35.70
CA TYR A 88 -10.83 1.87 34.28
C TYR A 88 -9.50 2.08 33.55
N ALA A 89 -9.30 1.32 32.47
CA ALA A 89 -8.22 1.60 31.54
C ALA A 89 -8.40 3.00 30.96
N MET A 90 -7.31 3.77 30.92
CA MET A 90 -7.31 5.06 30.23
C MET A 90 -7.54 4.84 28.73
N PRO A 91 -8.25 5.75 28.03
CA PRO A 91 -8.28 5.74 26.58
C PRO A 91 -6.85 5.73 26.02
N PHE A 92 -6.56 4.75 25.18
CA PHE A 92 -5.22 4.51 24.64
C PHE A 92 -5.34 4.27 23.13
N LEU A 93 -5.57 5.36 22.40
CA LEU A 93 -5.71 5.38 20.95
C LEU A 93 -4.52 6.13 20.35
N ALA A 94 -4.11 5.73 19.14
CA ALA A 94 -3.01 6.33 18.37
C ALA A 94 -1.73 6.60 19.20
N PRO A 95 -1.22 5.62 19.97
CA PRO A 95 -0.16 5.87 20.96
C PRO A 95 1.14 6.40 20.34
N HIS A 96 1.50 5.97 19.13
CA HIS A 96 2.68 6.47 18.40
C HIS A 96 2.55 7.95 18.07
N LEU A 97 1.42 8.37 17.50
CA LEU A 97 1.15 9.77 17.22
C LEU A 97 1.10 10.59 18.51
N ALA A 98 0.45 10.07 19.55
CA ALA A 98 0.36 10.74 20.84
C ALA A 98 1.75 10.99 21.46
N GLU A 99 2.64 9.99 21.46
CA GLU A 99 4.02 10.13 21.93
C GLU A 99 4.81 11.14 21.09
N ARG A 100 4.66 11.07 19.76
CA ARG A 100 5.31 11.99 18.83
C ARG A 100 4.90 13.44 19.08
N LEU A 101 3.60 13.70 19.18
CA LEU A 101 3.06 15.03 19.42
C LEU A 101 3.40 15.53 20.83
N ALA A 102 3.35 14.67 21.85
CA ALA A 102 3.75 15.04 23.21
C ALA A 102 5.23 15.44 23.33
N ARG A 103 6.09 14.98 22.41
CA ARG A 103 7.50 15.40 22.32
C ARG A 103 7.71 16.65 21.48
N ALA A 104 6.89 16.86 20.46
CA ALA A 104 7.04 17.95 19.50
C ALA A 104 6.35 19.24 19.95
N GLU A 105 5.21 19.11 20.61
CA GLU A 105 4.38 20.23 21.06
C GLU A 105 4.62 20.55 22.53
N THR A 106 4.42 21.82 22.89
CA THR A 106 4.54 22.30 24.29
C THR A 106 3.20 22.56 24.95
N ALA A 107 2.10 22.46 24.19
CA ALA A 107 0.76 22.70 24.71
C ALA A 107 0.29 21.57 25.63
N ASP A 108 -0.36 21.93 26.74
CA ASP A 108 -0.97 20.97 27.68
C ASP A 108 -2.11 20.15 27.06
N THR A 109 -2.70 20.66 25.97
CA THR A 109 -3.76 19.98 25.22
C THR A 109 -3.49 20.16 23.74
N ILE A 110 -3.34 19.04 23.05
CA ILE A 110 -3.07 18.99 21.61
C ILE A 110 -4.34 18.44 20.95
N THR A 111 -4.99 19.28 20.14
CA THR A 111 -6.15 18.87 19.36
C THR A 111 -5.69 18.40 17.99
N THR A 112 -5.97 17.13 17.68
CA THR A 112 -5.61 16.52 16.40
C THR A 112 -6.79 16.46 15.44
N THR A 113 -6.49 16.13 14.19
CA THR A 113 -7.46 15.86 13.13
C THR A 113 -8.02 14.43 13.15
N LEU A 114 -7.53 13.58 14.07
CA LEU A 114 -7.97 12.19 14.14
C LEU A 114 -9.46 12.09 14.48
N ASP A 115 -10.18 11.27 13.73
CA ASP A 115 -11.52 10.87 14.10
C ASP A 115 -11.44 9.72 15.12
N ALA A 116 -11.82 10.01 16.37
CA ALA A 116 -11.71 9.05 17.46
C ALA A 116 -12.54 7.77 17.23
N GLY A 117 -13.67 7.87 16.52
CA GLY A 117 -14.53 6.72 16.22
C GLY A 117 -13.91 5.81 15.17
N LEU A 118 -13.41 6.40 14.07
CA LEU A 118 -12.69 5.67 13.02
C LEU A 118 -11.38 5.08 13.56
N GLN A 119 -10.59 5.84 14.32
CA GLN A 119 -9.35 5.36 14.93
C GLN A 119 -9.61 4.11 15.79
N ALA A 120 -10.60 4.19 16.70
CA ALA A 120 -10.97 3.05 17.55
C ALA A 120 -11.56 1.88 16.75
N GLY A 121 -12.25 2.15 15.64
CA GLY A 121 -12.76 1.13 14.72
C GLY A 121 -11.65 0.36 14.03
N VAL A 122 -10.66 1.07 13.49
CA VAL A 122 -9.49 0.50 12.80
C VAL A 122 -8.60 -0.27 13.76
N GLU A 123 -8.27 0.28 14.93
CA GLU A 123 -7.50 -0.45 15.95
C GLU A 123 -8.22 -1.74 16.40
N ARG A 124 -9.56 -1.72 16.43
CA ARG A 124 -10.37 -2.91 16.77
C ARG A 124 -10.35 -3.97 15.67
N LEU A 125 -10.26 -3.61 14.39
CA LEU A 125 -10.10 -4.59 13.31
C LEU A 125 -8.87 -5.49 13.57
N PHE A 126 -7.78 -4.89 14.05
CA PHE A 126 -6.54 -5.60 14.37
C PHE A 126 -6.59 -6.42 15.66
N SER A 127 -7.38 -5.99 16.65
CA SER A 127 -7.53 -6.75 17.90
C SER A 127 -8.41 -8.00 17.75
N LEU A 128 -9.34 -8.00 16.79
CA LEU A 128 -10.25 -9.12 16.53
C LEU A 128 -9.63 -10.22 15.66
N ALA A 129 -8.75 -9.85 14.72
CA ALA A 129 -8.03 -10.82 13.90
C ALA A 129 -6.68 -10.24 13.45
N SER A 130 -5.60 -11.00 13.70
CA SER A 130 -4.30 -10.68 13.10
C SER A 130 -4.39 -10.88 11.58
N PRO A 131 -4.07 -9.87 10.77
CA PRO A 131 -4.17 -9.97 9.31
C PRO A 131 -3.11 -10.88 8.69
N VAL A 132 -2.09 -11.25 9.48
CA VAL A 132 -0.99 -12.11 9.09
C VAL A 132 -0.75 -13.18 10.15
N ALA A 133 -0.43 -14.39 9.67
CA ALA A 133 -0.17 -15.55 10.53
C ALA A 133 1.18 -15.44 11.28
N ASP A 134 2.12 -14.65 10.75
CA ASP A 134 3.42 -14.44 11.39
C ASP A 134 3.26 -13.73 12.75
N PRO A 135 3.70 -14.36 13.85
CA PRO A 135 3.53 -13.81 15.19
C PRO A 135 4.49 -12.67 15.54
N GLY A 136 5.51 -12.41 14.72
CA GLY A 136 6.40 -11.25 14.85
C GLY A 136 6.14 -10.15 13.82
N ALA A 137 5.13 -10.30 12.97
CA ALA A 137 4.71 -9.22 12.07
C ALA A 137 4.00 -8.09 12.83
N SER A 138 4.03 -6.89 12.27
CA SER A 138 3.27 -5.72 12.71
C SER A 138 2.45 -5.19 11.53
N ALA A 139 1.69 -4.14 11.77
CA ALA A 139 0.85 -3.49 10.79
C ALA A 139 0.84 -1.98 11.02
N ALA A 140 0.75 -1.22 9.93
CA ALA A 140 0.43 0.19 10.01
C ALA A 140 -0.72 0.53 9.07
N VAL A 141 -1.55 1.49 9.49
CA VAL A 141 -2.67 2.02 8.71
C VAL A 141 -2.72 3.53 8.84
N MET A 142 -2.94 4.20 7.70
CA MET A 142 -3.27 5.61 7.68
C MET A 142 -4.52 5.85 6.83
N ILE A 143 -5.33 6.81 7.26
CA ILE A 143 -6.47 7.32 6.49
C ILE A 143 -6.34 8.83 6.38
N VAL A 144 -6.48 9.34 5.16
CA VAL A 144 -6.43 10.77 4.84
C VAL A 144 -7.74 11.20 4.18
N ASP A 145 -8.27 12.35 4.57
CA ASP A 145 -9.29 13.08 3.79
C ASP A 145 -8.59 13.80 2.62
N ASN A 146 -8.92 13.41 1.38
CA ASN A 146 -8.24 13.91 0.19
C ASN A 146 -8.52 15.39 -0.09
N ARG A 147 -9.62 15.95 0.44
CA ARG A 147 -10.00 17.34 0.20
C ARG A 147 -9.25 18.29 1.13
N THR A 148 -9.09 17.90 2.38
CA THR A 148 -8.45 18.75 3.39
C THR A 148 -6.97 18.42 3.57
N GLY A 149 -6.55 17.17 3.35
CA GLY A 149 -5.25 16.66 3.76
C GLY A 149 -5.19 16.31 5.24
N GLU A 150 -6.33 16.27 5.93
CA GLU A 150 -6.41 15.86 7.34
C GLU A 150 -6.11 14.36 7.46
N VAL A 151 -5.20 14.02 8.38
CA VAL A 151 -5.01 12.62 8.78
C VAL A 151 -6.11 12.26 9.78
N LEU A 152 -6.98 11.33 9.39
CA LEU A 152 -8.13 10.90 10.19
C LEU A 152 -7.83 9.69 11.07
N VAL A 153 -6.91 8.82 10.63
CA VAL A 153 -6.45 7.63 11.36
C VAL A 153 -4.96 7.47 11.18
N ASP A 154 -4.26 7.14 12.28
CA ASP A 154 -2.82 6.87 12.34
C ASP A 154 -2.56 5.70 13.29
N VAL A 155 -2.28 4.52 12.73
CA VAL A 155 -1.98 3.29 13.47
C VAL A 155 -0.57 2.86 13.09
N GLY A 156 0.37 2.96 14.03
CA GLY A 156 1.79 2.61 13.83
C GLY A 156 2.18 1.16 14.10
N ALA A 157 1.34 0.39 14.79
CA ALA A 157 1.57 -1.04 15.06
C ALA A 157 0.23 -1.76 15.37
N LEU A 158 0.23 -3.11 15.31
CA LEU A 158 -0.92 -3.93 15.72
C LEU A 158 -1.27 -3.78 17.21
N ASP A 159 -0.24 -3.75 18.05
CA ASP A 159 -0.37 -3.64 19.51
C ASP A 159 0.90 -2.98 20.05
N TYR A 160 0.74 -1.81 20.66
CA TYR A 160 1.83 -0.97 21.14
C TYR A 160 2.71 -1.64 22.21
N PHE A 161 2.12 -2.50 23.05
CA PHE A 161 2.85 -3.15 24.15
C PHE A 161 3.37 -4.54 23.79
N ASN A 162 3.21 -4.96 22.53
CA ASN A 162 3.65 -6.28 22.10
C ASN A 162 5.15 -6.31 21.78
N GLU A 163 5.96 -6.76 22.72
CA GLU A 163 7.42 -6.86 22.56
C GLU A 163 7.83 -7.80 21.41
N ARG A 164 7.08 -8.88 21.15
CA ARG A 164 7.42 -9.84 20.08
C ARG A 164 7.28 -9.23 18.68
N ARG A 165 6.39 -8.24 18.55
CA ARG A 165 6.09 -7.54 17.29
C ARG A 165 6.75 -6.16 17.25
N ASP A 166 7.67 -5.86 18.17
CA ASP A 166 8.27 -4.54 18.33
C ASP A 166 7.23 -3.41 18.33
N GLY A 167 6.17 -3.56 19.12
CA GLY A 167 4.96 -2.73 19.07
C GLY A 167 5.15 -1.23 19.24
N MET A 168 6.29 -0.80 19.79
CA MET A 168 6.65 0.61 19.98
C MET A 168 7.34 1.23 18.75
N VAL A 169 7.65 0.42 17.73
CA VAL A 169 8.22 0.92 16.47
C VAL A 169 7.09 1.44 15.60
N ASP A 170 7.09 2.75 15.37
CA ASP A 170 6.11 3.40 14.50
C ASP A 170 6.35 3.04 13.02
N MET A 171 5.55 2.10 12.53
CA MET A 171 5.63 1.62 11.16
C MET A 171 4.99 2.57 10.14
N THR A 172 4.30 3.64 10.56
CA THR A 172 3.83 4.68 9.61
C THR A 172 5.00 5.48 9.03
N ARG A 173 6.07 5.64 9.81
CA ARG A 173 7.26 6.45 9.47
C ARG A 173 8.50 5.63 9.20
N ALA A 174 8.48 4.33 9.52
CA ALA A 174 9.58 3.43 9.23
C ALA A 174 9.85 3.31 7.72
N ILE A 175 11.14 3.34 7.34
CA ILE A 175 11.56 3.23 5.94
C ILE A 175 11.57 1.77 5.51
N ARG A 176 10.76 1.45 4.51
CA ARG A 176 10.54 0.09 4.00
C ARG A 176 10.54 0.05 2.49
N SER A 177 10.81 -1.13 1.92
CA SER A 177 10.76 -1.30 0.47
C SER A 177 9.30 -1.26 0.01
N PRO A 178 8.90 -0.35 -0.91
CA PRO A 178 7.52 -0.28 -1.40
C PRO A 178 7.17 -1.42 -2.35
N GLY A 179 8.17 -2.20 -2.81
CA GLY A 179 8.00 -3.18 -3.88
C GLY A 179 7.29 -2.58 -5.09
N SER A 180 6.30 -3.28 -5.61
CA SER A 180 5.50 -2.84 -6.77
C SER A 180 4.55 -1.67 -6.49
N ALA A 181 4.41 -1.19 -5.24
CA ALA A 181 3.53 -0.06 -4.93
C ALA A 181 4.02 1.27 -5.54
N LEU A 182 5.27 1.34 -6.01
CA LEU A 182 5.85 2.51 -6.66
C LEU A 182 5.54 2.60 -8.18
N LYS A 183 5.14 1.49 -8.81
CA LYS A 183 4.89 1.41 -10.26
C LYS A 183 3.88 2.43 -10.79
N PRO A 184 2.75 2.72 -10.11
CA PRO A 184 1.78 3.71 -10.59
C PRO A 184 2.42 5.06 -10.93
N PHE A 185 3.41 5.48 -10.14
CA PHE A 185 4.09 6.76 -10.33
C PHE A 185 5.09 6.72 -11.48
N ILE A 186 5.77 5.59 -11.69
CA ILE A 186 6.66 5.40 -12.85
C ILE A 186 5.86 5.54 -14.16
N TYR A 187 4.68 4.91 -14.21
CA TYR A 187 3.78 5.03 -15.34
C TYR A 187 3.20 6.45 -15.44
N GLY A 188 2.76 7.04 -14.33
CA GLY A 188 2.24 8.41 -14.25
C GLY A 188 3.20 9.44 -14.82
N GLU A 189 4.47 9.40 -14.43
CA GLU A 189 5.50 10.30 -14.95
C GLU A 189 5.78 10.08 -16.45
N ALA A 190 5.76 8.82 -16.89
CA ALA A 190 5.93 8.50 -18.30
C ALA A 190 4.71 8.93 -19.15
N PHE A 191 3.49 8.88 -18.59
CA PHE A 191 2.28 9.46 -19.20
C PHE A 191 2.36 10.98 -19.27
N ALA A 192 2.77 11.63 -18.18
CA ALA A 192 2.92 13.09 -18.09
C ALA A 192 3.84 13.64 -19.19
N ARG A 193 4.92 12.90 -19.49
CA ARG A 193 5.91 13.24 -20.52
C ARG A 193 5.53 12.74 -21.92
N ARG A 194 4.36 12.10 -22.08
CA ARG A 194 3.87 11.49 -23.33
C ARG A 194 4.88 10.50 -23.92
N LEU A 195 5.65 9.82 -23.08
CA LEU A 195 6.56 8.74 -23.47
C LEU A 195 5.80 7.44 -23.71
N ILE A 196 4.68 7.29 -23.00
CA ILE A 196 3.77 6.16 -23.10
C ILE A 196 2.30 6.62 -23.07
N HIS A 197 1.39 5.71 -23.40
CA HIS A 197 -0.06 5.91 -23.31
C HIS A 197 -0.73 4.63 -22.78
N PRO A 198 -1.85 4.67 -22.04
CA PRO A 198 -2.48 3.45 -21.50
C PRO A 198 -2.76 2.36 -22.54
N ALA A 199 -3.15 2.76 -23.76
CA ALA A 199 -3.42 1.84 -24.87
C ALA A 199 -2.18 1.48 -25.73
N MET A 200 -0.99 1.97 -25.39
CA MET A 200 0.27 1.62 -26.07
C MET A 200 0.63 0.16 -25.78
N LEU A 201 1.04 -0.58 -26.81
CA LEU A 201 1.46 -1.98 -26.67
C LEU A 201 2.92 -2.08 -26.24
N ILE A 202 3.25 -3.08 -25.42
CA ILE A 202 4.60 -3.43 -24.98
C ILE A 202 4.75 -4.95 -24.91
N ASP A 203 5.93 -5.46 -25.24
CA ASP A 203 6.24 -6.89 -25.20
C ASP A 203 6.72 -7.30 -23.79
N ASP A 204 5.90 -7.99 -23.02
CA ASP A 204 6.31 -8.66 -21.79
C ASP A 204 7.01 -9.98 -22.15
N ARG A 205 8.32 -9.90 -22.42
CA ARG A 205 9.23 -11.00 -22.80
C ARG A 205 10.58 -10.85 -22.09
N PRO A 206 11.47 -11.86 -22.05
CA PRO A 206 12.80 -11.69 -21.48
C PRO A 206 13.52 -10.47 -22.05
N ARG A 207 14.07 -9.63 -21.17
CA ARG A 207 14.82 -8.43 -21.54
C ARG A 207 16.10 -8.32 -20.77
N ASP A 208 17.13 -7.83 -21.45
CA ASP A 208 18.40 -7.40 -20.87
C ASP A 208 18.52 -5.89 -21.09
N ILE A 209 18.47 -5.13 -20.00
CA ILE A 209 18.57 -3.67 -20.02
C ILE A 209 19.86 -3.30 -19.30
N GLY A 210 20.94 -3.16 -20.07
CA GLY A 210 22.27 -2.80 -19.54
C GLY A 210 22.83 -3.82 -18.54
N GLY A 211 22.56 -5.13 -18.75
CA GLY A 211 22.96 -6.23 -17.85
C GLY A 211 21.91 -6.57 -16.79
N TYR A 212 20.83 -5.80 -16.67
CA TYR A 212 19.74 -6.06 -15.74
C TYR A 212 18.64 -6.90 -16.40
N ARG A 213 18.34 -8.06 -15.81
CA ARG A 213 17.39 -9.06 -16.32
C ARG A 213 16.24 -9.27 -15.33
N PRO A 214 15.22 -8.40 -15.31
CA PRO A 214 14.07 -8.57 -14.42
C PRO A 214 13.20 -9.76 -14.86
N THR A 215 12.59 -10.44 -13.89
CA THR A 215 11.53 -11.44 -14.11
C THR A 215 10.23 -10.96 -13.48
N ASN A 216 9.09 -11.43 -13.99
CA ASN A 216 7.80 -11.17 -13.36
C ASN A 216 7.64 -11.98 -12.07
N PHE A 217 6.69 -11.57 -11.23
CA PHE A 217 6.47 -12.20 -9.93
C PHE A 217 5.97 -13.65 -10.04
N ASP A 218 5.28 -13.96 -11.12
CA ASP A 218 4.77 -15.31 -11.47
C ASP A 218 5.76 -16.11 -12.33
N ASP A 219 7.00 -15.62 -12.49
CA ASP A 219 8.07 -16.18 -13.33
C ASP A 219 7.67 -16.42 -14.80
N GLY A 220 6.54 -15.86 -15.24
CA GLY A 220 5.98 -15.99 -16.59
C GLY A 220 6.15 -14.74 -17.44
N PHE A 221 5.80 -14.87 -18.73
CA PHE A 221 5.77 -13.79 -19.71
C PHE A 221 4.41 -13.77 -20.40
N HIS A 222 3.84 -12.59 -20.55
CA HIS A 222 2.47 -12.40 -21.05
C HIS A 222 2.42 -12.01 -22.53
N GLY A 223 3.57 -11.86 -23.19
CA GLY A 223 3.65 -11.44 -24.59
C GLY A 223 3.21 -9.99 -24.77
N VAL A 224 2.50 -9.68 -25.86
CA VAL A 224 2.08 -8.31 -26.16
C VAL A 224 0.91 -7.89 -25.26
N VAL A 225 1.12 -6.87 -24.44
CA VAL A 225 0.09 -6.29 -23.55
C VAL A 225 0.02 -4.77 -23.74
N THR A 226 -1.09 -4.16 -23.34
CA THR A 226 -1.18 -2.70 -23.22
C THR A 226 -0.49 -2.20 -21.94
N MET A 227 -0.06 -0.94 -21.91
CA MET A 227 0.46 -0.30 -20.68
C MET A 227 -0.54 -0.37 -19.52
N ARG A 228 -1.83 -0.21 -19.82
CA ARG A 228 -2.93 -0.39 -18.86
C ARG A 228 -2.91 -1.80 -18.26
N GLN A 229 -2.90 -2.83 -19.10
CA GLN A 229 -2.84 -4.23 -18.64
C GLN A 229 -1.55 -4.51 -17.86
N ALA A 230 -0.40 -4.01 -18.31
CA ALA A 230 0.87 -4.21 -17.63
C ALA A 230 0.89 -3.60 -16.23
N LEU A 231 0.35 -2.39 -16.05
CA LEU A 231 0.24 -1.76 -14.73
C LEU A 231 -0.81 -2.44 -13.84
N ALA A 232 -1.99 -2.78 -14.39
CA ALA A 232 -3.06 -3.45 -13.65
C ALA A 232 -2.64 -4.84 -13.14
N ALA A 233 -1.97 -5.63 -14.00
CA ALA A 233 -1.37 -6.91 -13.64
C ALA A 233 -0.04 -6.78 -12.88
N SER A 234 0.45 -5.55 -12.69
CA SER A 234 1.67 -5.26 -11.94
C SER A 234 2.92 -5.98 -12.47
N LEU A 235 3.06 -6.09 -13.79
CA LEU A 235 4.19 -6.78 -14.44
C LEU A 235 5.52 -6.05 -14.17
N ASN A 236 6.59 -6.81 -13.93
CA ASN A 236 7.92 -6.27 -13.59
C ASN A 236 8.65 -5.80 -14.83
N VAL A 237 8.67 -6.61 -15.89
CA VAL A 237 9.47 -6.32 -17.09
C VAL A 237 9.02 -5.04 -17.80
N PRO A 238 7.72 -4.82 -18.07
CA PRO A 238 7.24 -3.55 -18.62
C PRO A 238 7.56 -2.35 -17.71
N ALA A 239 7.41 -2.49 -16.38
CA ALA A 239 7.68 -1.40 -15.45
C ALA A 239 9.15 -0.96 -15.47
N VAL A 240 10.08 -1.92 -15.54
CA VAL A 240 11.52 -1.63 -15.67
C VAL A 240 11.81 -0.96 -17.01
N ALA A 241 11.22 -1.45 -18.11
CA ALA A 241 11.40 -0.85 -19.44
C ALA A 241 10.88 0.60 -19.49
N VAL A 242 9.72 0.87 -18.88
CA VAL A 242 9.19 2.24 -18.75
C VAL A 242 10.12 3.12 -17.93
N LEU A 243 10.64 2.62 -16.79
CA LEU A 243 11.59 3.38 -15.97
C LEU A 243 12.90 3.69 -16.72
N ASP A 244 13.40 2.75 -17.52
CA ASP A 244 14.58 2.94 -18.37
C ASP A 244 14.35 4.09 -19.37
N ARG A 245 13.21 4.08 -20.07
CA ARG A 245 12.84 5.15 -21.01
C ARG A 245 12.61 6.50 -20.33
N LEU A 246 12.05 6.51 -19.12
CA LEU A 246 11.86 7.72 -18.31
C LEU A 246 13.19 8.26 -17.75
N GLY A 247 14.10 7.35 -17.41
CA GLY A 247 15.30 7.61 -16.62
C GLY A 247 15.02 7.58 -15.12
N ALA A 248 15.69 6.69 -14.39
CA ALA A 248 15.52 6.58 -12.93
C ALA A 248 15.88 7.87 -12.16
N GLN A 249 16.89 8.60 -12.63
CA GLN A 249 17.27 9.90 -12.05
C GLN A 249 16.19 10.97 -12.26
N THR A 250 15.50 10.93 -13.40
CA THR A 250 14.38 11.82 -13.70
C THR A 250 13.23 11.56 -12.74
N PHE A 251 12.87 10.30 -12.54
CA PHE A 251 11.81 9.89 -11.61
C PHE A 251 12.11 10.35 -10.18
N ASP A 252 13.33 10.07 -9.70
CA ASP A 252 13.78 10.49 -8.36
C ASP A 252 13.73 12.01 -8.17
N THR A 253 14.14 12.77 -9.19
CA THR A 253 14.11 14.23 -9.17
C THR A 253 12.70 14.78 -9.03
N VAL A 254 11.75 14.25 -9.82
CA VAL A 254 10.34 14.68 -9.74
C VAL A 254 9.75 14.38 -8.37
N TRP A 255 10.00 13.19 -7.83
CA TRP A 255 9.55 12.82 -6.48
C TRP A 255 10.09 13.79 -5.42
N ARG A 256 11.40 14.06 -5.44
CA ARG A 256 12.05 14.99 -4.51
C ARG A 256 11.51 16.42 -4.64
N GLU A 257 11.30 16.92 -5.86
CA GLU A 257 10.72 18.25 -6.12
C GLU A 257 9.26 18.35 -5.67
N ALA A 258 8.52 17.24 -5.72
CA ALA A 258 7.17 17.14 -5.19
C ALA A 258 7.11 16.95 -3.66
N GLY A 259 8.25 16.97 -2.95
CA GLY A 259 8.34 16.79 -1.50
C GLY A 259 8.26 15.33 -1.03
N LEU A 260 8.37 14.36 -1.95
CA LEU A 260 8.31 12.93 -1.67
C LEU A 260 9.72 12.33 -1.66
N GLN A 261 10.21 11.91 -0.49
CA GLN A 261 11.58 11.44 -0.34
C GLN A 261 11.71 9.92 -0.45
N LEU A 262 12.55 9.46 -1.39
CA LEU A 262 13.03 8.09 -1.47
C LEU A 262 14.36 7.94 -0.72
N HIS A 263 14.57 6.77 -0.11
CA HIS A 263 15.75 6.46 0.68
C HIS A 263 16.53 5.33 0.01
N TYR A 264 17.82 5.54 -0.24
CA TYR A 264 18.66 4.54 -0.89
C TYR A 264 19.50 3.78 0.16
N PRO A 265 19.77 2.46 -0.03
CA PRO A 265 20.43 1.64 0.98
C PRO A 265 21.86 2.07 1.38
N THR A 266 22.57 2.81 0.50
CA THR A 266 23.90 3.33 0.77
C THR A 266 23.99 4.81 0.38
N GLY A 267 24.83 5.60 1.07
CA GLY A 267 24.91 7.05 0.88
C GLY A 267 25.35 7.50 -0.52
N ASP A 268 26.03 6.63 -1.27
CA ASP A 268 26.47 6.89 -2.65
C ASP A 268 25.58 6.21 -3.71
N ALA A 269 24.55 5.46 -3.30
CA ALA A 269 23.67 4.80 -4.24
C ALA A 269 22.91 5.83 -5.08
N ARG A 270 22.99 5.67 -6.40
CA ARG A 270 22.27 6.51 -7.36
C ARG A 270 20.96 5.83 -7.77
N PRO A 271 19.95 6.60 -8.20
CA PRO A 271 18.73 6.05 -8.77
C PRO A 271 19.05 5.13 -9.95
N GLY A 272 18.55 3.90 -9.92
CA GLY A 272 18.76 2.89 -10.95
C GLY A 272 17.51 2.05 -11.20
N LEU A 273 17.56 1.17 -12.20
CA LEU A 273 16.43 0.33 -12.60
C LEU A 273 15.80 -0.52 -11.49
N PRO A 274 16.54 -1.02 -10.47
CA PRO A 274 15.93 -1.72 -9.34
C PRO A 274 14.86 -0.92 -8.59
N LEU A 275 14.85 0.41 -8.71
CA LEU A 275 13.79 1.28 -8.17
C LEU A 275 12.40 0.83 -8.63
N ALA A 276 12.25 0.37 -9.87
CA ALA A 276 10.95 -0.09 -10.41
C ALA A 276 10.34 -1.26 -9.63
N LEU A 277 11.17 -2.02 -8.93
CA LEU A 277 10.78 -3.20 -8.16
C LEU A 277 10.93 -2.97 -6.65
N GLY A 278 11.11 -1.71 -6.21
CA GLY A 278 11.25 -1.37 -4.81
C GLY A 278 12.67 -1.50 -4.25
N GLY A 279 13.72 -1.37 -5.08
CA GLY A 279 15.12 -1.27 -4.65
C GLY A 279 15.48 0.02 -3.89
N VAL A 280 14.47 0.66 -3.28
CA VAL A 280 14.52 1.91 -2.51
C VAL A 280 13.65 1.74 -1.26
N GLY A 281 13.82 2.61 -0.28
CA GLY A 281 13.02 2.71 0.93
C GLY A 281 12.11 3.92 0.92
N VAL A 282 10.92 3.79 1.51
CA VAL A 282 9.93 4.87 1.68
C VAL A 282 9.07 4.57 2.91
N SER A 283 8.51 5.60 3.56
CA SER A 283 7.56 5.44 4.67
C SER A 283 6.13 5.25 4.16
N LEU A 284 5.26 4.70 5.01
CA LEU A 284 3.83 4.63 4.71
C LEU A 284 3.24 6.03 4.57
N GLU A 285 3.64 6.98 5.41
CA GLU A 285 3.22 8.39 5.34
C GLU A 285 3.51 9.00 3.95
N THR A 286 4.73 8.82 3.41
CA THR A 286 5.09 9.31 2.07
C THR A 286 4.29 8.60 0.99
N MET A 287 4.08 7.29 1.10
CA MET A 287 3.30 6.53 0.12
C MET A 287 1.82 6.95 0.15
N VAL A 288 1.22 7.13 1.32
CA VAL A 288 -0.16 7.63 1.47
C VAL A 288 -0.29 9.03 0.90
N THR A 289 0.68 9.91 1.15
CA THR A 289 0.74 11.25 0.55
C THR A 289 0.76 11.16 -0.98
N ALA A 290 1.58 10.29 -1.56
CA ALA A 290 1.68 10.11 -3.00
C ALA A 290 0.37 9.57 -3.62
N TYR A 291 -0.32 8.63 -2.96
CA TYR A 291 -1.62 8.13 -3.45
C TYR A 291 -2.75 9.15 -3.26
N ALA A 292 -2.71 9.97 -2.21
CA ALA A 292 -3.63 11.09 -2.05
C ALA A 292 -3.40 12.15 -3.16
N ALA A 293 -2.17 12.29 -3.66
CA ALA A 293 -1.90 13.10 -4.83
C ALA A 293 -2.55 12.55 -6.11
N LEU A 294 -2.56 11.23 -6.32
CA LEU A 294 -3.29 10.62 -7.44
C LEU A 294 -4.80 10.89 -7.33
N ALA A 295 -5.36 10.80 -6.12
CA ALA A 295 -6.76 11.13 -5.87
C ALA A 295 -7.10 12.61 -6.13
N SER A 296 -6.10 13.48 -6.01
CA SER A 296 -6.21 14.95 -6.15
C SER A 296 -5.68 15.46 -7.50
N GLY A 297 -5.74 14.64 -8.56
CA GLY A 297 -5.34 15.07 -9.91
C GLY A 297 -3.84 15.38 -10.07
N GLY A 298 -3.01 14.78 -9.22
CA GLY A 298 -1.55 14.93 -9.22
C GLY A 298 -1.02 16.07 -8.34
N GLU A 299 -1.88 16.80 -7.62
CA GLU A 299 -1.47 17.78 -6.61
C GLU A 299 -1.16 17.08 -5.29
N VAL A 300 0.00 17.34 -4.70
CA VAL A 300 0.46 16.69 -3.47
C VAL A 300 -0.16 17.40 -2.28
N PRO A 301 -1.09 16.75 -1.54
CA PRO A 301 -1.69 17.38 -0.38
C PRO A 301 -0.67 17.45 0.76
N ARG A 302 -0.73 18.54 1.53
CA ARG A 302 0.01 18.64 2.79
C ARG A 302 -0.75 17.89 3.87
N LEU A 303 -0.27 16.70 4.20
CA LEU A 303 -0.83 15.94 5.32
C LEU A 303 -0.61 16.71 6.62
N HIS A 304 -1.65 16.80 7.44
CA HIS A 304 -1.56 17.46 8.73
C HIS A 304 -2.36 16.72 9.78
N TYR A 305 -1.83 16.78 11.00
CA TYR A 305 -2.36 16.12 12.18
C TYR A 305 -3.01 17.11 13.15
N LEU A 306 -2.80 18.42 12.95
CA LEU A 306 -3.27 19.51 13.81
C LEU A 306 -4.10 20.48 12.98
N SER A 307 -5.14 21.07 13.57
CA SER A 307 -6.09 21.93 12.84
C SER A 307 -5.50 23.23 12.26
N GLU A 308 -4.30 23.64 12.68
CA GLU A 308 -3.61 24.80 12.11
C GLU A 308 -2.70 24.38 10.95
N VAL A 309 -3.04 24.82 9.74
CA VAL A 309 -2.27 24.53 8.52
C VAL A 309 -1.49 25.79 8.11
N SER A 310 -0.17 25.67 7.91
CA SER A 310 0.60 26.73 7.25
C SER A 310 0.21 26.78 5.76
N SER A 311 0.06 27.98 5.21
CA SER A 311 -0.33 28.23 3.82
C SER A 311 0.80 28.02 2.81
N GLU A 312 1.63 26.99 2.99
CA GLU A 312 2.68 26.68 2.02
C GLU A 312 2.07 26.11 0.74
N GLU A 313 2.69 26.42 -0.40
CA GLU A 313 2.24 25.98 -1.71
C GLU A 313 2.30 24.45 -1.82
N ALA A 314 1.20 23.84 -2.28
CA ALA A 314 1.15 22.41 -2.56
C ALA A 314 2.12 22.06 -3.70
N GLY A 315 2.94 21.02 -3.50
CA GLY A 315 3.75 20.45 -4.57
C GLY A 315 2.85 19.83 -5.65
N ARG A 316 3.36 19.71 -6.89
CA ARG A 316 2.68 18.95 -7.95
C ARG A 316 3.56 17.79 -8.39
N LEU A 317 3.00 16.59 -8.31
CA LEU A 317 3.68 15.37 -8.75
C LEU A 317 3.55 15.19 -10.26
N MET A 318 2.32 15.28 -10.78
CA MET A 318 2.03 15.08 -12.20
C MET A 318 0.82 15.93 -12.67
N PRO A 319 0.63 16.13 -13.99
CA PRO A 319 -0.59 16.74 -14.53
C PRO A 319 -1.83 15.85 -14.33
N GLU A 320 -3.01 16.48 -14.36
CA GLU A 320 -4.29 15.84 -14.05
C GLU A 320 -4.60 14.64 -14.97
N PHE A 321 -4.38 14.77 -16.29
CA PHE A 321 -4.62 13.66 -17.22
C PHE A 321 -3.77 12.41 -16.92
N ALA A 322 -2.54 12.61 -16.43
CA ALA A 322 -1.63 11.51 -16.11
C ALA A 322 -2.06 10.81 -14.82
N ALA A 323 -2.43 11.60 -13.78
CA ALA A 323 -3.02 11.07 -12.56
C ALA A 323 -4.31 10.31 -12.86
N TRP A 324 -5.14 10.84 -13.77
CA TRP A 324 -6.38 10.20 -14.22
C TRP A 324 -6.10 8.85 -14.92
N TYR A 325 -5.15 8.77 -15.86
CA TYR A 325 -4.79 7.49 -16.50
C TYR A 325 -4.34 6.44 -15.48
N VAL A 326 -3.57 6.84 -14.48
CA VAL A 326 -3.14 5.95 -13.40
C VAL A 326 -4.35 5.50 -12.59
N ALA A 327 -5.15 6.44 -12.08
CA ALA A 327 -6.32 6.13 -11.26
C ALA A 327 -7.30 5.21 -11.99
N ASP A 328 -7.62 5.50 -13.24
CA ASP A 328 -8.50 4.71 -14.09
C ASP A 328 -7.95 3.29 -14.32
N THR A 329 -6.64 3.14 -14.54
CA THR A 329 -6.00 1.83 -14.65
C THR A 329 -6.07 1.05 -13.33
N LEU A 330 -5.87 1.72 -12.19
CA LEU A 330 -5.88 1.08 -10.86
C LEU A 330 -7.28 0.64 -10.41
N ARG A 331 -8.36 1.17 -11.00
CA ARG A 331 -9.73 0.66 -10.78
C ARG A 331 -9.93 -0.73 -11.36
N GLU A 332 -9.19 -1.06 -12.42
CA GLU A 332 -9.23 -2.36 -13.11
C GLU A 332 -8.28 -3.40 -12.49
N ALA A 333 -7.57 -3.06 -11.40
CA ALA A 333 -6.65 -3.98 -10.75
C ALA A 333 -7.39 -5.26 -10.29
N PRO A 334 -6.80 -6.46 -10.52
CA PRO A 334 -7.38 -7.72 -10.06
C PRO A 334 -7.65 -7.70 -8.55
N ARG A 335 -8.85 -8.12 -8.13
CA ARG A 335 -9.26 -8.18 -6.73
C ARG A 335 -9.14 -9.60 -6.20
N ALA A 336 -8.60 -9.75 -4.99
CA ALA A 336 -8.51 -11.05 -4.32
C ALA A 336 -9.88 -11.53 -3.81
N ASN A 337 -10.02 -12.85 -3.69
CA ASN A 337 -10.92 -13.58 -2.77
C ASN A 337 -12.22 -12.86 -2.37
N GLY A 338 -13.29 -13.03 -3.15
CA GLY A 338 -14.66 -12.66 -2.75
C GLY A 338 -15.00 -11.16 -2.82
N PHE A 339 -14.01 -10.29 -3.02
CA PHE A 339 -14.26 -8.87 -3.25
C PHE A 339 -14.57 -8.63 -4.73
N THR A 340 -15.80 -8.20 -5.00
CA THR A 340 -16.24 -7.96 -6.38
C THR A 340 -15.82 -6.57 -6.86
N GLN A 341 -15.65 -6.41 -8.17
CA GLN A 341 -15.50 -5.10 -8.83
C GLN A 341 -16.79 -4.25 -8.81
N TYR A 342 -17.85 -4.74 -8.18
CA TYR A 342 -19.18 -4.15 -8.18
C TYR A 342 -19.57 -3.67 -6.77
N GLY A 343 -20.48 -2.70 -6.69
CA GLY A 343 -20.92 -2.13 -5.42
C GLY A 343 -19.91 -1.15 -4.81
N ARG A 344 -19.94 -0.98 -3.49
CA ARG A 344 -19.19 0.05 -2.74
C ARG A 344 -17.67 0.02 -2.94
N HIS A 345 -17.12 -1.14 -3.33
CA HIS A 345 -15.70 -1.27 -3.60
C HIS A 345 -15.32 -0.91 -5.04
N GLY A 346 -16.27 -0.85 -5.98
CA GLY A 346 -16.01 -0.62 -7.41
C GLY A 346 -15.34 0.72 -7.74
N ASP A 347 -15.50 1.71 -6.86
CA ASP A 347 -14.92 3.05 -7.02
C ASP A 347 -13.54 3.20 -6.37
N ILE A 348 -13.04 2.15 -5.71
CA ILE A 348 -11.70 2.16 -5.10
C ILE A 348 -10.68 1.85 -6.19
N ALA A 349 -9.83 2.83 -6.48
CA ALA A 349 -8.59 2.64 -7.23
C ALA A 349 -7.50 2.20 -6.24
N PHE A 350 -6.83 1.07 -6.48
CA PHE A 350 -5.81 0.60 -5.54
C PHE A 350 -4.66 -0.14 -6.21
N LYS A 351 -3.56 -0.24 -5.47
CA LYS A 351 -2.38 -0.99 -5.85
C LYS A 351 -1.82 -1.74 -4.65
N THR A 352 -1.41 -2.97 -4.91
CA THR A 352 -0.67 -3.80 -3.95
C THR A 352 0.83 -3.74 -4.21
N GLY A 353 1.61 -3.96 -3.16
CA GLY A 353 3.06 -4.10 -3.26
C GLY A 353 3.53 -5.27 -2.40
N THR A 354 4.49 -6.03 -2.91
CA THR A 354 5.21 -7.03 -2.13
C THR A 354 6.69 -6.79 -2.37
N SER A 355 7.49 -6.64 -1.32
CA SER A 355 8.93 -6.48 -1.43
C SER A 355 9.65 -7.82 -1.59
N TYR A 356 10.92 -7.77 -2.04
CA TYR A 356 11.73 -8.97 -2.22
C TYR A 356 11.86 -9.76 -0.91
N GLY A 357 11.71 -11.08 -1.00
CA GLY A 357 11.77 -11.98 0.17
C GLY A 357 10.57 -11.84 1.11
N TYR A 358 9.44 -11.32 0.65
CA TYR A 358 8.18 -11.22 1.42
C TYR A 358 8.35 -10.45 2.74
N ARG A 359 9.16 -9.39 2.74
CA ARG A 359 9.44 -8.60 3.95
C ARG A 359 8.34 -7.59 4.23
N ASP A 360 7.77 -7.01 3.18
CA ASP A 360 6.77 -5.96 3.22
C ASP A 360 5.59 -6.30 2.29
N ALA A 361 4.39 -6.16 2.82
CA ALA A 361 3.13 -6.21 2.09
C ALA A 361 2.43 -4.86 2.21
N TRP A 362 2.13 -4.27 1.07
CA TRP A 362 1.48 -2.97 0.95
C TRP A 362 0.13 -3.13 0.24
N ALA A 363 -0.84 -2.34 0.67
CA ALA A 363 -2.02 -2.01 -0.10
C ALA A 363 -2.33 -0.53 0.08
N LEU A 364 -2.33 0.21 -1.03
CA LEU A 364 -2.68 1.63 -1.04
C LEU A 364 -3.82 1.83 -2.02
N GLY A 365 -4.87 2.50 -1.56
CA GLY A 365 -6.06 2.73 -2.34
C GLY A 365 -6.71 4.05 -2.01
N PHE A 366 -7.48 4.57 -2.95
CA PHE A 366 -8.16 5.83 -2.80
C PHE A 366 -9.50 5.84 -3.53
N THR A 367 -10.36 6.72 -3.03
CA THR A 367 -11.60 7.18 -3.65
C THR A 367 -11.48 8.69 -3.89
N ALA A 368 -12.55 9.35 -4.33
CA ALA A 368 -12.57 10.80 -4.42
C ALA A 368 -12.39 11.50 -3.05
N ASN A 369 -12.84 10.88 -1.95
CA ASN A 369 -12.86 11.53 -0.63
C ASN A 369 -11.74 11.06 0.30
N TYR A 370 -11.32 9.79 0.19
CA TYR A 370 -10.38 9.19 1.14
C TYR A 370 -9.25 8.43 0.46
N THR A 371 -8.07 8.51 1.05
CA THR A 371 -6.92 7.64 0.75
C THR A 371 -6.62 6.78 1.97
N VAL A 372 -6.45 5.47 1.75
CA VAL A 372 -6.10 4.48 2.78
C VAL A 372 -4.80 3.81 2.38
N GLY A 373 -3.85 3.76 3.29
CA GLY A 373 -2.63 2.98 3.14
C GLY A 373 -2.50 1.95 4.25
N VAL A 374 -2.14 0.73 3.88
CA VAL A 374 -1.87 -0.38 4.79
C VAL A 374 -0.48 -0.94 4.50
N TRP A 375 0.31 -1.13 5.54
CA TRP A 375 1.56 -1.87 5.52
C TRP A 375 1.49 -3.04 6.50
N LEU A 376 2.03 -4.20 6.11
CA LEU A 376 2.23 -5.39 6.94
C LEU A 376 3.65 -5.91 6.74
N GLY A 377 4.32 -6.33 7.80
CA GLY A 377 5.68 -6.86 7.73
C GLY A 377 6.31 -6.98 9.11
N ARG A 378 7.57 -7.40 9.19
CA ARG A 378 8.29 -7.44 10.48
C ARG A 378 9.04 -6.13 10.72
N PRO A 379 8.95 -5.52 11.91
CA PRO A 379 9.72 -4.30 12.20
C PRO A 379 11.25 -4.49 12.18
N ASP A 380 11.76 -5.71 12.36
CA ASP A 380 13.18 -6.03 12.18
C ASP A 380 13.62 -6.07 10.70
N GLY A 381 12.70 -5.98 9.74
CA GLY A 381 12.97 -6.06 8.30
C GLY A 381 13.26 -7.49 7.80
N GLY A 382 13.04 -8.50 8.63
CA GLY A 382 13.08 -9.90 8.26
C GLY A 382 11.93 -10.30 7.35
N SER A 383 12.05 -11.48 6.73
CA SER A 383 10.98 -12.08 5.93
C SER A 383 9.76 -12.37 6.80
N CYS A 384 8.58 -12.04 6.30
CA CYS A 384 7.30 -12.27 6.97
C CYS A 384 6.52 -13.36 6.23
N ASN A 385 6.17 -14.44 6.94
CA ASN A 385 5.36 -15.50 6.35
C ASN A 385 3.92 -15.03 6.12
N GLY A 386 3.42 -15.14 4.88
CA GLY A 386 2.08 -14.69 4.51
C GLY A 386 1.92 -13.17 4.35
N CYS A 387 3.00 -12.38 4.43
CA CYS A 387 2.97 -10.96 4.06
C CYS A 387 3.05 -10.81 2.53
N VAL A 388 1.94 -11.11 1.86
CA VAL A 388 1.76 -10.83 0.43
C VAL A 388 0.73 -9.71 0.27
N GLY A 389 1.05 -8.66 -0.47
CA GLY A 389 0.21 -7.46 -0.57
C GLY A 389 -1.25 -7.75 -0.95
N ILE A 390 -1.47 -8.63 -1.95
CA ILE A 390 -2.82 -8.97 -2.44
C ILE A 390 -3.60 -9.91 -1.52
N GLU A 391 -2.91 -10.75 -0.74
CA GLU A 391 -3.55 -11.76 0.12
C GLU A 391 -3.77 -11.25 1.55
N ALA A 392 -2.91 -10.36 2.05
CA ALA A 392 -2.91 -9.89 3.42
C ALA A 392 -3.26 -8.40 3.56
N ALA A 393 -2.55 -7.50 2.85
CA ALA A 393 -2.74 -6.06 3.03
C ALA A 393 -4.02 -5.55 2.35
N ALA A 394 -4.37 -6.05 1.16
CA ALA A 394 -5.55 -5.60 0.42
C ALA A 394 -6.87 -5.90 1.14
N PRO A 395 -7.11 -7.11 1.70
CA PRO A 395 -8.33 -7.36 2.48
C PRO A 395 -8.48 -6.43 3.69
N VAL A 396 -7.38 -6.11 4.38
CA VAL A 396 -7.40 -5.15 5.49
C VAL A 396 -7.79 -3.76 5.00
N MET A 397 -7.17 -3.29 3.92
CA MET A 397 -7.49 -1.99 3.33
C MET A 397 -8.96 -1.90 2.93
N LEU A 398 -9.53 -2.95 2.32
CA LEU A 398 -10.95 -2.99 1.95
C LEU A 398 -11.87 -2.99 3.18
N ALA A 399 -11.53 -3.74 4.23
CA ALA A 399 -12.26 -3.70 5.50
C ALA A 399 -12.20 -2.32 6.17
N VAL A 400 -11.08 -1.61 6.04
CA VAL A 400 -10.95 -0.22 6.50
C VAL A 400 -11.84 0.72 5.67
N PHE A 401 -11.90 0.55 4.35
CA PHE A 401 -12.85 1.30 3.51
C PHE A 401 -14.31 1.05 3.89
N ASP A 402 -14.67 -0.14 4.38
CA ASP A 402 -16.04 -0.43 4.84
C ASP A 402 -16.45 0.38 6.07
N LEU A 403 -15.49 0.84 6.88
CA LEU A 403 -15.72 1.71 8.04
C LEU A 403 -15.94 3.19 7.65
N LEU A 404 -15.46 3.61 6.48
CA LEU A 404 -15.53 5.00 6.05
C LEU A 404 -16.93 5.39 5.60
N PRO A 405 -17.36 6.66 5.76
CA PRO A 405 -18.64 7.10 5.21
C PRO A 405 -18.76 6.80 3.71
N ASP A 406 -19.99 6.51 3.25
CA ASP A 406 -20.21 6.34 1.82
C ASP A 406 -19.80 7.63 1.09
N SER A 407 -19.20 7.48 -0.09
CA SER A 407 -18.64 8.58 -0.88
C SER A 407 -19.69 9.58 -1.39
N GLY A 408 -20.96 9.36 -1.07
CA GLY A 408 -22.08 10.21 -1.48
C GLY A 408 -22.33 10.17 -2.99
N GLY A 409 -21.87 9.10 -3.67
CA GLY A 409 -21.92 8.99 -5.12
C GLY A 409 -20.88 9.84 -5.86
N ARG A 410 -19.89 10.42 -5.16
CA ARG A 410 -18.79 11.14 -5.79
C ARG A 410 -17.79 10.14 -6.37
N ALA A 411 -17.96 9.86 -7.67
CA ALA A 411 -17.01 9.06 -8.43
C ALA A 411 -15.64 9.75 -8.52
N LEU A 412 -14.61 8.96 -8.79
CA LEU A 412 -13.32 9.48 -9.25
C LEU A 412 -13.53 10.39 -10.48
N PRO A 413 -12.63 11.38 -10.71
CA PRO A 413 -12.81 12.36 -11.77
C PRO A 413 -13.10 11.72 -13.13
N ILE A 414 -14.00 12.33 -13.91
CA ILE A 414 -14.15 12.02 -15.34
C ILE A 414 -12.85 12.38 -16.08
N PRO A 415 -12.57 11.77 -17.25
CA PRO A 415 -11.36 12.12 -18.00
C PRO A 415 -11.27 13.63 -18.24
N PRO A 416 -10.14 14.28 -17.90
CA PRO A 416 -9.89 15.68 -18.22
C PRO A 416 -9.93 15.93 -19.74
N ASP A 417 -10.17 17.18 -20.15
CA ASP A 417 -10.29 17.55 -21.57
C ASP A 417 -9.02 17.25 -22.39
N ASP A 418 -7.85 17.24 -21.76
CA ASP A 418 -6.56 16.92 -22.37
C ASP A 418 -6.19 15.42 -22.30
N ALA A 419 -7.06 14.59 -21.71
CA ALA A 419 -6.91 13.13 -21.72
C ALA A 419 -7.41 12.53 -23.04
N LEU A 420 -6.53 11.78 -23.71
CA LEU A 420 -6.81 11.08 -24.96
C LEU A 420 -7.39 9.68 -24.67
N VAL A 421 -8.71 9.55 -24.66
CA VAL A 421 -9.38 8.25 -24.45
C VAL A 421 -9.61 7.53 -25.78
N VAL A 422 -8.58 6.86 -26.30
CA VAL A 422 -8.62 6.16 -27.60
C VAL A 422 -8.02 4.75 -27.55
N ARG A 423 -8.38 3.92 -28.54
CA ARG A 423 -7.76 2.60 -28.78
C ARG A 423 -6.40 2.75 -29.45
N THR A 424 -5.56 1.72 -29.35
CA THR A 424 -4.20 1.70 -29.92
C THR A 424 -4.13 2.18 -31.38
N ALA A 425 -5.04 1.73 -32.25
CA ALA A 425 -5.03 2.08 -33.67
C ALA A 425 -5.26 3.58 -33.95
N ALA A 426 -5.88 4.30 -33.02
CA ALA A 426 -6.14 5.74 -33.12
C ALA A 426 -5.04 6.59 -32.46
N LEU A 427 -4.03 5.96 -31.84
CA LEU A 427 -2.88 6.67 -31.31
C LEU A 427 -1.94 7.12 -32.45
N PRO A 428 -1.21 8.22 -32.26
CA PRO A 428 -0.06 8.53 -33.10
C PRO A 428 0.88 7.33 -33.20
N THR A 429 1.46 7.08 -34.37
CA THR A 429 2.29 5.89 -34.64
C THR A 429 3.38 5.66 -33.59
N TYR A 430 3.98 6.73 -33.07
CA TYR A 430 5.02 6.64 -32.03
C TYR A 430 4.52 6.18 -30.65
N LEU A 431 3.22 6.22 -30.39
CA LEU A 431 2.56 5.76 -29.16
C LEU A 431 1.80 4.44 -29.35
N GLN A 432 1.83 3.83 -30.53
CA GLN A 432 1.14 2.55 -30.76
C GLN A 432 1.90 1.38 -30.15
N ARG A 433 3.23 1.37 -30.27
CA ARG A 433 4.12 0.32 -29.75
C ARG A 433 5.32 0.92 -29.03
N PHE A 434 5.59 0.40 -27.83
CA PHE A 434 6.73 0.77 -27.00
C PHE A 434 8.02 0.25 -27.57
N ASP A 435 8.03 -1.03 -27.92
CA ASP A 435 9.11 -1.66 -28.63
C ASP A 435 9.00 -1.26 -30.08
N ARG A 436 9.69 -0.18 -30.41
CA ARG A 436 10.10 0.02 -31.79
C ARG A 436 11.17 -1.01 -32.05
N THR A 437 10.77 -2.17 -32.54
CA THR A 437 11.67 -2.87 -33.45
C THR A 437 12.07 -1.81 -34.49
N PRO A 438 13.37 -1.56 -34.73
CA PRO A 438 13.74 -1.11 -36.07
C PRO A 438 12.98 -2.02 -37.02
N GLU A 439 12.37 -1.52 -38.09
CA GLU A 439 11.89 -2.40 -39.16
C GLU A 439 13.04 -3.35 -39.45
N SER A 440 12.94 -4.56 -38.90
CA SER A 440 14.02 -5.51 -38.97
C SER A 440 13.99 -5.87 -40.43
N GLU A 441 15.04 -5.52 -41.16
CA GLU A 441 15.16 -5.85 -42.56
C GLU A 441 15.09 -7.37 -42.78
N GLY A 442 14.90 -8.23 -41.78
CA GLY A 442 14.61 -9.66 -41.92
C GLY A 442 13.88 -10.25 -40.69
N PRO A 443 13.54 -11.54 -40.70
CA PRO A 443 12.88 -12.20 -39.57
C PRO A 443 13.83 -12.35 -38.37
N GLN A 444 13.30 -12.32 -37.15
CA GLN A 444 14.01 -12.58 -35.89
C GLN A 444 13.29 -13.68 -35.12
N LEU A 445 14.01 -14.70 -34.62
CA LEU A 445 13.39 -15.75 -33.79
C LEU A 445 12.95 -15.18 -32.44
N ALA A 446 11.64 -15.21 -32.20
CA ALA A 446 11.03 -14.91 -30.91
C ALA A 446 11.00 -16.14 -30.00
N PHE A 447 10.90 -17.33 -30.59
CA PHE A 447 11.09 -18.62 -29.91
C PHE A 447 11.46 -19.72 -30.92
N PRO A 448 12.43 -20.59 -30.63
CA PRO A 448 13.27 -20.57 -29.42
C PRO A 448 14.35 -19.48 -29.47
N ILE A 449 14.81 -19.03 -28.30
CA ILE A 449 15.87 -18.02 -28.19
C ILE A 449 17.23 -18.73 -28.28
N ASP A 450 18.14 -18.19 -29.07
CA ASP A 450 19.50 -18.70 -29.25
C ASP A 450 20.23 -18.93 -27.92
N GLY A 451 20.89 -20.08 -27.79
CA GLY A 451 21.61 -20.51 -26.59
C GLY A 451 20.73 -21.00 -25.42
N THR A 452 19.41 -21.11 -25.59
CA THR A 452 18.51 -21.55 -24.51
C THR A 452 18.52 -23.06 -24.31
N VAL A 453 18.39 -23.50 -23.06
CA VAL A 453 18.13 -24.90 -22.70
C VAL A 453 16.62 -25.12 -22.53
N LEU A 454 16.02 -25.95 -23.38
CA LEU A 454 14.60 -26.28 -23.36
C LEU A 454 14.37 -27.54 -22.53
N ARG A 455 13.81 -27.37 -21.33
CA ARG A 455 13.50 -28.48 -20.41
C ARG A 455 12.08 -28.99 -20.63
N LEU A 456 11.96 -30.23 -21.09
CA LEU A 456 10.66 -30.85 -21.42
C LEU A 456 10.39 -32.03 -20.49
N ALA A 457 9.13 -32.16 -20.06
CA ALA A 457 8.73 -33.27 -19.21
C ALA A 457 8.52 -34.51 -20.09
N GLN A 458 9.20 -35.61 -19.78
CA GLN A 458 8.96 -36.86 -20.50
C GLN A 458 7.61 -37.45 -20.06
N ARG A 459 6.60 -37.42 -20.94
CA ARG A 459 5.33 -38.14 -20.78
C ARG A 459 5.32 -39.37 -21.67
N ASP A 460 4.71 -40.46 -21.20
CA ASP A 460 4.57 -41.71 -21.95
C ASP A 460 4.15 -41.47 -23.41
N ALA A 461 5.10 -41.71 -24.32
CA ALA A 461 5.00 -41.64 -25.78
C ALA A 461 4.60 -40.28 -26.43
N VAL A 462 4.53 -39.16 -25.69
CA VAL A 462 4.21 -37.84 -26.27
C VAL A 462 5.18 -36.78 -25.74
N THR A 463 6.06 -36.26 -26.60
CA THR A 463 6.89 -35.09 -26.31
C THR A 463 6.05 -33.80 -26.41
N ASP A 464 6.31 -32.82 -25.55
CA ASP A 464 5.65 -31.51 -25.59
C ASP A 464 5.83 -30.86 -26.99
N VAL A 465 4.74 -30.30 -27.52
CA VAL A 465 4.74 -29.56 -28.78
C VAL A 465 5.23 -28.15 -28.53
N LEU A 466 6.32 -27.75 -29.18
CA LEU A 466 6.92 -26.44 -29.04
C LEU A 466 6.47 -25.50 -30.16
N PRO A 467 5.95 -24.30 -29.84
CA PRO A 467 5.64 -23.31 -30.87
C PRO A 467 6.92 -22.72 -31.44
N LEU A 468 6.99 -22.50 -32.75
CA LEU A 468 8.05 -21.71 -33.38
C LEU A 468 7.51 -20.33 -33.72
N ARG A 469 8.22 -19.27 -33.31
CA ARG A 469 7.75 -17.88 -33.48
C ARG A 469 8.85 -16.97 -33.97
N ALA A 470 8.52 -16.13 -34.94
CA ALA A 470 9.41 -15.10 -35.49
C ALA A 470 8.68 -13.75 -35.58
N ASP A 471 9.43 -12.68 -35.30
CA ASP A 471 9.02 -11.29 -35.43
C ASP A 471 9.76 -10.62 -36.61
N GLY A 472 9.13 -9.68 -37.31
CA GLY A 472 9.76 -8.96 -38.44
C GLY A 472 9.92 -9.81 -39.72
N GLY A 473 10.40 -9.21 -40.81
CA GLY A 473 10.49 -9.89 -42.12
C GLY A 473 9.15 -10.01 -42.87
N GLU A 474 9.19 -10.62 -44.07
CA GLU A 474 8.06 -10.76 -44.99
C GLU A 474 7.46 -12.17 -44.99
N GLN A 475 6.17 -12.30 -44.67
CA GLN A 475 5.48 -13.59 -44.75
C GLN A 475 5.21 -14.02 -46.21
N PRO A 476 5.12 -15.33 -46.50
CA PRO A 476 5.16 -16.46 -45.57
C PRO A 476 6.57 -16.84 -45.10
N TYR A 477 6.65 -17.47 -43.93
CA TYR A 477 7.90 -18.03 -43.41
C TYR A 477 8.11 -19.48 -43.84
N LEU A 478 9.36 -19.82 -44.16
CA LEU A 478 9.87 -21.18 -44.22
C LEU A 478 10.61 -21.50 -42.93
N TRP A 479 10.09 -22.45 -42.16
CA TRP A 479 10.70 -22.92 -40.91
C TRP A 479 11.48 -24.19 -41.13
N LEU A 480 12.70 -24.25 -40.60
CA LEU A 480 13.55 -25.44 -40.62
C LEU A 480 13.97 -25.78 -39.19
N VAL A 481 13.95 -27.07 -38.84
CA VAL A 481 14.55 -27.61 -37.63
C VAL A 481 15.56 -28.69 -38.04
N ASN A 482 16.82 -28.52 -37.65
CA ASN A 482 17.95 -29.33 -38.12
C ASN A 482 18.01 -29.46 -39.65
N GLY A 483 17.59 -28.41 -40.36
CA GLY A 483 17.52 -28.36 -41.82
C GLY A 483 16.30 -29.05 -42.44
N ALA A 484 15.41 -29.67 -41.64
CA ALA A 484 14.16 -30.25 -42.12
C ALA A 484 12.99 -29.26 -42.01
N PRO A 485 12.13 -29.13 -43.04
CA PRO A 485 11.00 -28.22 -43.01
C PRO A 485 9.97 -28.61 -41.94
N VAL A 486 9.42 -27.60 -41.27
CA VAL A 486 8.37 -27.76 -40.25
C VAL A 486 7.01 -27.43 -40.85
N GLU A 487 6.04 -28.33 -40.67
CA GLU A 487 4.66 -28.08 -41.09
C GLU A 487 3.94 -27.13 -40.14
N THR A 488 3.05 -26.30 -40.70
CA THR A 488 2.12 -25.47 -39.93
C THR A 488 0.91 -26.28 -39.51
N ASN A 489 0.48 -26.14 -38.25
CA ASN A 489 -0.72 -26.80 -37.75
C ASN A 489 -2.01 -26.21 -38.38
N ARG A 490 -3.19 -26.73 -37.97
CA ARG A 490 -4.50 -26.28 -38.48
C ARG A 490 -4.84 -24.81 -38.16
N SER A 491 -4.17 -24.19 -37.19
CA SER A 491 -4.29 -22.76 -36.87
C SER A 491 -3.26 -21.90 -37.63
N GLY A 492 -2.43 -22.50 -38.48
CA GLY A 492 -1.40 -21.81 -39.26
C GLY A 492 -0.11 -21.51 -38.49
N GLU A 493 0.07 -22.09 -37.30
CA GLU A 493 1.27 -21.91 -36.47
C GLU A 493 2.30 -23.00 -36.78
N ALA A 494 3.57 -22.61 -36.94
CA ALA A 494 4.67 -23.56 -37.03
C ALA A 494 4.92 -24.18 -35.65
N VAL A 495 4.91 -25.51 -35.59
CA VAL A 495 5.10 -26.26 -34.35
C VAL A 495 6.09 -27.37 -34.54
N TRP A 496 6.94 -27.60 -33.56
CA TRP A 496 7.98 -28.60 -33.59
C TRP A 496 7.84 -29.55 -32.39
N VAL A 497 7.98 -30.85 -32.65
CA VAL A 497 8.04 -31.89 -31.63
C VAL A 497 9.48 -32.39 -31.57
N PRO A 498 10.20 -32.22 -30.44
CA PRO A 498 11.57 -32.71 -30.31
C PRO A 498 11.66 -34.23 -30.32
N ASP A 499 12.59 -34.77 -31.11
CA ASP A 499 12.79 -36.22 -31.27
C ASP A 499 13.61 -36.84 -30.13
N GLY A 500 14.20 -36.02 -29.26
CA GLY A 500 15.04 -36.45 -28.14
C GLY A 500 15.82 -35.30 -27.50
N ALA A 501 16.64 -35.63 -26.49
CA ALA A 501 17.57 -34.68 -25.90
C ALA A 501 18.78 -34.45 -26.81
N GLY A 502 19.27 -33.20 -26.90
CA GLY A 502 20.41 -32.85 -27.74
C GLY A 502 20.36 -31.42 -28.28
N PHE A 503 21.40 -31.04 -29.03
CA PHE A 503 21.45 -29.76 -29.73
C PHE A 503 20.51 -29.76 -30.94
N VAL A 504 19.80 -28.65 -31.12
CA VAL A 504 18.85 -28.43 -32.20
C VAL A 504 19.06 -27.04 -32.76
N SER A 505 19.20 -26.95 -34.08
CA SER A 505 19.26 -25.67 -34.79
C SER A 505 17.91 -25.37 -35.41
N VAL A 506 17.32 -24.23 -35.07
CA VAL A 506 16.05 -23.76 -35.63
C VAL A 506 16.33 -22.54 -36.48
N SER A 507 15.84 -22.52 -37.72
CA SER A 507 15.94 -21.35 -38.59
C SER A 507 14.62 -21.00 -39.24
N VAL A 508 14.48 -19.71 -39.53
CA VAL A 508 13.34 -19.13 -40.23
C VAL A 508 13.86 -18.32 -41.40
N THR A 509 13.23 -18.49 -42.57
CA THR A 509 13.51 -17.68 -43.76
C THR A 509 12.21 -17.02 -44.22
N ASP A 510 12.27 -15.74 -44.55
CA ASP A 510 11.12 -14.96 -45.01
C ASP A 510 10.96 -15.00 -46.55
N ALA A 511 9.87 -14.44 -47.06
CA ALA A 511 9.56 -14.42 -48.50
C ALA A 511 10.58 -13.65 -49.34
N ALA A 512 11.32 -12.73 -48.73
CA ALA A 512 12.41 -11.98 -49.34
C ALA A 512 13.76 -12.74 -49.28
N GLY A 513 13.79 -13.96 -48.74
CA GLY A 513 14.97 -14.82 -48.68
C GLY A 513 15.92 -14.51 -47.53
N ARG A 514 15.47 -13.77 -46.53
CA ARG A 514 16.26 -13.32 -45.38
C ARG A 514 16.01 -14.25 -44.22
N SER A 515 17.05 -14.59 -43.45
CA SER A 515 16.95 -15.64 -42.45
C SER A 515 17.51 -15.26 -41.09
N ALA A 516 17.00 -15.94 -40.07
CA ALA A 516 17.57 -15.97 -38.73
C ALA A 516 17.63 -17.42 -38.22
N SER A 517 18.55 -17.70 -37.31
CA SER A 517 18.74 -19.01 -36.70
C SER A 517 18.99 -18.92 -35.20
N ALA A 518 18.64 -19.97 -34.48
CA ALA A 518 18.89 -20.14 -33.06
C ALA A 518 19.30 -21.59 -32.79
N ASP A 519 20.39 -21.77 -32.06
CA ASP A 519 20.85 -23.07 -31.58
C ASP A 519 20.42 -23.25 -30.12
N VAL A 520 19.69 -24.33 -29.84
CA VAL A 520 19.17 -24.64 -28.50
C VAL A 520 19.54 -26.06 -28.08
N PHE A 521 19.52 -26.31 -26.77
CA PHE A 521 19.73 -27.65 -26.23
C PHE A 521 18.44 -28.17 -25.60
N VAL A 522 17.94 -29.31 -26.06
CA VAL A 522 16.77 -29.99 -25.48
C VAL A 522 17.23 -30.93 -24.38
N GLU A 523 16.64 -30.76 -23.20
CA GLU A 523 16.84 -31.61 -22.03
C GLU A 523 15.51 -32.28 -21.65
N LEU A 524 15.49 -33.61 -21.57
CA LEU A 524 14.33 -34.38 -21.12
C LEU A 524 14.44 -34.65 -19.61
N VAL A 525 13.42 -34.23 -18.86
CA VAL A 525 13.37 -34.40 -17.41
C VAL A 525 12.29 -35.42 -17.06
N ALA A 526 12.67 -36.46 -16.31
CA ALA A 526 11.72 -37.41 -15.73
C ALA A 526 10.92 -36.71 -14.62
N ARG A 527 9.59 -36.81 -14.63
CA ARG A 527 8.79 -36.40 -13.47
C ARG A 527 8.95 -37.45 -12.37
N ASN A 528 9.41 -37.02 -11.20
CA ASN A 528 9.25 -37.77 -9.94
C ASN A 528 7.82 -37.65 -9.43
#